data_AF-A0A3D4M5U0-F1
#
_entry.id   AF-A0A3D4M5U0-F1
#
_cell.length_a   1.000
_cell.length_b   1.000
_cell.length_c   1.000
_cell.angle_alpha   90.00
_cell.angle_beta   90.00
_cell.angle_gamma   90.00
#
_symmetry.space_group_name_H-M   'P 1'
#
loop_
_entity.id
_entity.type
_entity.pdbx_description
1 polymer ?
#
loop_
_entity_poly.entity_id
_entity_poly.type
_entity_poly.pdbx_seq_one_letter_code
_entity_poly.pdbx_strand_id
1 'polypeptide(L)'
;MKNNVIKIIYSGLIAGIVSEGFLGGVFMSSPIQKILYNPDWQSKLFLEITPTRDLFPSIAGIVVLSIAHSWLFTVFQKAIPGNTWMNKGLFWGFTIWLMYWVFQEWFIYHTLLQEPILLTLVELTILLLGSFIEGLIISKFLYERNGVQAVF
;
A
#
# COMPACT_ATOMS: atom_id res chain seq x y z
N MET A 1 -14.89 -7.60 -22.14
CA MET A 1 -14.99 -8.06 -20.73
C MET A 1 -13.78 -8.87 -20.28
N LYS A 2 -13.44 -10.02 -20.88
CA LYS A 2 -12.28 -10.84 -20.44
C LYS A 2 -10.95 -10.08 -20.40
N ASN A 3 -10.66 -9.24 -21.39
CA ASN A 3 -9.42 -8.46 -21.44
C ASN A 3 -9.31 -7.44 -20.30
N ASN A 4 -10.43 -6.87 -19.83
CA ASN A 4 -10.42 -5.90 -18.74
C ASN A 4 -10.17 -6.57 -17.39
N VAL A 5 -10.74 -7.76 -17.16
CA VAL A 5 -10.51 -8.53 -15.93
C VAL A 5 -9.05 -8.96 -15.82
N ILE A 6 -8.47 -9.47 -16.91
CA ILE A 6 -7.04 -9.84 -16.94
C ILE A 6 -6.16 -8.63 -16.66
N LYS A 7 -6.48 -7.47 -17.23
CA LYS A 7 -5.73 -6.23 -17.01
C LYS A 7 -5.80 -5.77 -15.55
N ILE A 8 -6.96 -5.87 -14.91
CA ILE A 8 -7.15 -5.56 -13.49
C ILE A 8 -6.27 -6.47 -12.64
N ILE A 9 -6.36 -7.79 -12.83
CA ILE A 9 -5.56 -8.77 -12.08
C ILE A 9 -4.06 -8.51 -12.26
N TYR A 10 -3.61 -8.38 -13.51
CA TYR A 10 -2.21 -8.14 -13.84
C TYR A 10 -1.67 -6.83 -13.23
N SER A 11 -2.43 -5.73 -13.38
CA SER A 11 -2.04 -4.44 -12.80
C SER A 11 -1.94 -4.49 -11.28
N GLY A 12 -2.89 -5.17 -10.62
CA GLY A 12 -2.90 -5.32 -9.16
C GLY A 12 -1.72 -6.16 -8.69
N LEU A 13 -1.46 -7.30 -9.31
CA LEU A 13 -0.32 -8.15 -8.96
C LEU A 13 1.02 -7.43 -9.12
N ILE A 14 1.23 -6.71 -10.23
CA ILE A 14 2.47 -5.94 -10.42
C ILE A 14 2.58 -4.83 -9.39
N ALA A 15 1.50 -4.08 -9.17
CA ALA A 15 1.49 -2.99 -8.20
C ALA A 15 1.80 -3.51 -6.79
N GLY A 16 1.19 -4.62 -6.38
CA GLY A 16 1.44 -5.28 -5.10
C GLY A 16 2.87 -5.78 -4.98
N ILE A 17 3.38 -6.55 -5.95
CA ILE A 17 4.77 -7.06 -5.91
C ILE A 17 5.79 -5.92 -5.82
N VAL A 18 5.61 -4.87 -6.61
CA VAL A 18 6.58 -3.76 -6.66
C VAL A 18 6.49 -2.90 -5.39
N SER A 19 5.28 -2.61 -4.91
CA SER A 19 5.07 -1.87 -3.64
C SER A 19 5.61 -2.64 -2.45
N GLU A 20 5.23 -3.91 -2.28
CA GLU A 20 5.68 -4.75 -1.16
C GLU A 20 7.17 -5.07 -1.24
N GLY A 21 7.71 -5.25 -2.45
CA GLY A 21 9.15 -5.41 -2.66
C GLY A 21 9.93 -4.15 -2.25
N PHE A 22 9.41 -2.97 -2.58
CA PHE A 22 9.97 -1.69 -2.13
C PHE A 22 9.89 -1.55 -0.60
N LEU A 23 8.71 -1.77 -0.02
CA LEU A 23 8.49 -1.68 1.43
C LEU A 23 9.40 -2.66 2.18
N GLY A 24 9.46 -3.92 1.73
CA GLY A 24 10.37 -4.92 2.28
C GLY A 24 11.82 -4.47 2.26
N GLY A 25 12.30 -3.94 1.12
CA GLY A 25 13.65 -3.37 1.01
C GLY A 25 13.91 -2.21 1.99
N VAL A 26 12.94 -1.31 2.15
CA VAL A 26 13.04 -0.17 3.07
C VAL A 26 13.03 -0.63 4.54
N PHE A 27 12.08 -1.47 4.93
CA PHE A 27 11.96 -2.00 6.30
C PHE A 27 13.13 -2.92 6.70
N MET A 28 13.76 -3.59 5.73
CA MET A 28 14.96 -4.40 5.96
C MET A 28 16.27 -3.59 5.94
N SER A 29 16.22 -2.32 5.57
CA SER A 29 17.42 -1.48 5.55
C SER A 29 17.92 -1.17 6.97
N SER A 30 19.25 -1.17 7.15
CA SER A 30 19.87 -0.95 8.47
C SER A 30 19.42 0.36 9.16
N PRO A 31 19.29 1.50 8.48
CA PRO A 31 18.86 2.74 9.14
C PRO A 31 17.43 2.65 9.68
N ILE A 32 16.52 2.06 8.90
CA ILE A 32 15.12 1.89 9.31
C ILE A 32 15.01 0.85 10.43
N GLN A 33 15.75 -0.25 10.35
CA GLN A 33 15.75 -1.26 11.40
C GLN A 33 16.21 -0.70 12.75
N LYS A 34 17.27 0.12 12.76
CA LYS A 34 17.78 0.75 13.99
C LYS A 34 16.79 1.72 14.65
N ILE A 35 15.84 2.25 13.90
CA ILE A 35 14.83 3.18 14.40
C ILE A 35 13.57 2.39 14.78
N LEU A 36 12.97 1.70 13.81
CA LEU A 36 11.69 1.03 13.95
C LEU A 36 11.75 -0.31 14.68
N TYR A 37 12.92 -0.85 14.99
CA TYR A 37 13.04 -2.11 15.74
C TYR A 37 13.98 -1.96 16.93
N ASN A 38 14.20 -0.73 17.41
CA ASN A 38 14.91 -0.49 18.66
C ASN A 38 14.02 -0.93 19.84
N PRO A 39 14.40 -1.96 20.61
CA PRO A 39 13.58 -2.44 21.71
C PRO A 39 13.40 -1.40 22.84
N ASP A 40 14.33 -0.46 22.98
CA ASP A 40 14.24 0.60 24.00
C ASP A 40 13.20 1.67 23.63
N TRP A 41 12.77 1.72 22.37
CA TRP A 41 11.81 2.70 21.86
C TRP A 41 10.47 2.08 21.47
N GLN A 42 10.39 0.77 21.33
CA GLN A 42 9.17 0.07 20.91
C GLN A 42 8.22 -0.18 22.10
N SER A 43 6.92 -0.25 21.84
CA SER A 43 5.96 -0.65 22.87
C SER A 43 6.14 -2.12 23.27
N LYS A 44 5.65 -2.46 24.46
CA LYS A 44 5.62 -3.85 24.93
C LYS A 44 4.81 -4.75 24.00
N LEU A 45 3.71 -4.24 23.45
CA LEU A 45 2.83 -4.97 22.54
C LEU A 45 3.57 -5.36 21.25
N PHE A 46 4.34 -4.42 20.68
CA PHE A 46 5.15 -4.70 19.50
C PHE A 46 6.17 -5.80 19.77
N LEU A 47 6.86 -5.75 20.91
CA LEU A 47 7.87 -6.73 21.30
C LEU A 47 7.30 -8.14 21.51
N GLU A 48 6.06 -8.24 22.00
CA GLU A 48 5.37 -9.52 22.21
C GLU A 48 4.84 -10.13 20.91
N ILE A 49 4.24 -9.31 20.04
CA ILE A 49 3.55 -9.80 18.84
C ILE A 49 4.53 -10.04 17.70
N THR A 50 5.46 -9.12 17.43
CA THR A 50 6.31 -9.15 16.22
C THR A 50 7.05 -10.47 16.00
N PRO A 51 7.65 -11.14 17.02
CA PRO A 51 8.32 -12.42 16.85
C PRO A 51 7.40 -13.59 16.43
N THR A 52 6.10 -13.46 16.69
CA THR A 52 5.10 -14.51 16.40
C THR A 52 4.44 -14.36 15.03
N ARG A 53 4.74 -13.26 14.31
CA ARG A 53 4.10 -12.96 13.02
C ARG A 53 4.68 -13.84 11.92
N ASP A 54 3.78 -14.46 11.16
CA ASP A 54 4.15 -15.06 9.88
C ASP A 54 4.09 -14.01 8.77
N LEU A 55 5.27 -13.54 8.37
CA LEU A 55 5.41 -12.47 7.39
C LEU A 55 5.04 -12.94 5.98
N PHE A 56 5.28 -14.21 5.63
CA PHE A 56 5.09 -14.68 4.26
C PHE A 56 3.62 -14.69 3.83
N PRO A 57 2.67 -15.30 4.58
CA PRO A 57 1.26 -15.25 4.25
C PRO A 57 0.71 -13.82 4.26
N SER A 58 1.22 -12.97 5.15
CA SER A 58 0.81 -11.57 5.25
C SER A 58 1.17 -10.80 3.98
N ILE A 59 2.41 -10.91 3.52
CA ILE A 59 2.88 -10.27 2.27
C ILE A 59 2.13 -10.84 1.07
N ALA A 60 1.99 -12.16 0.97
CA ALA A 60 1.24 -12.79 -0.12
C ALA A 60 -0.22 -12.33 -0.16
N GLY A 61 -0.86 -12.20 1.01
CA GLY A 61 -2.22 -11.69 1.16
C GLY A 61 -2.34 -10.24 0.68
N ILE A 62 -1.38 -9.37 1.03
CA ILE A 62 -1.37 -7.97 0.58
C ILE A 62 -1.19 -7.87 -0.94
N VAL A 63 -0.28 -8.66 -1.53
CA VAL A 63 -0.08 -8.70 -2.99
C VAL A 63 -1.36 -9.11 -3.72
N VAL A 64 -2.09 -10.10 -3.19
CA VAL A 64 -3.39 -10.50 -3.76
C VAL A 64 -4.44 -9.42 -3.55
N LEU A 65 -4.43 -8.74 -2.39
CA LEU A 65 -5.34 -7.63 -2.09
C LEU A 65 -5.17 -6.44 -3.05
N SER A 66 -3.98 -6.23 -3.61
CA SER A 66 -3.74 -5.21 -4.66
C SER A 66 -4.61 -5.42 -5.91
N ILE A 67 -5.11 -6.64 -6.17
CA ILE A 67 -6.11 -6.88 -7.22
C ILE A 67 -7.42 -6.13 -6.90
N ALA A 68 -7.84 -6.12 -5.63
CA ALA A 68 -9.01 -5.37 -5.20
C ALA A 68 -8.79 -3.86 -5.34
N HIS A 69 -7.60 -3.35 -5.01
CA HIS A 69 -7.26 -1.94 -5.25
C HIS A 69 -7.34 -1.58 -6.74
N SER A 70 -6.83 -2.44 -7.63
CA SER A 70 -6.96 -2.23 -9.07
C SER A 70 -8.40 -2.24 -9.54
N TRP A 71 -9.22 -3.17 -9.04
CA TRP A 71 -10.63 -3.24 -9.39
C TRP A 71 -11.37 -1.99 -8.92
N LEU A 72 -11.19 -1.57 -7.66
CA LEU A 72 -11.82 -0.38 -7.10
C LEU A 72 -11.37 0.89 -7.85
N PHE A 73 -10.10 0.97 -8.28
CA PHE A 73 -9.65 2.06 -9.15
C PHE A 73 -10.49 2.14 -10.43
N THR A 74 -10.77 1.01 -11.10
CA THR A 74 -11.60 1.05 -12.32
C THR A 74 -13.02 1.56 -12.06
N VAL A 75 -13.57 1.29 -10.88
CA VAL A 75 -14.90 1.74 -10.46
C VAL A 75 -14.89 3.24 -10.14
N PHE A 76 -13.89 3.71 -9.39
CA PHE A 76 -13.85 5.07 -8.86
C PHE A 76 -13.05 6.06 -9.70
N GLN A 77 -12.30 5.64 -10.72
CA GLN A 77 -11.40 6.52 -11.47
C GLN A 77 -12.06 7.78 -12.02
N LYS A 78 -13.37 7.76 -12.31
CA LYS A 78 -14.12 8.94 -12.76
C LYS A 78 -14.31 9.99 -11.66
N ALA A 79 -14.42 9.56 -10.40
CA ALA A 79 -14.55 10.42 -9.23
C ALA A 79 -13.20 10.89 -8.66
N ILE A 80 -12.12 10.17 -8.94
CA ILE A 80 -10.77 10.54 -8.49
C ILE A 80 -10.35 11.87 -9.14
N PRO A 81 -9.91 12.89 -8.37
CA PRO A 81 -9.47 14.16 -8.93
C PRO A 81 -8.24 14.03 -9.83
N GLY A 82 -8.14 14.90 -10.83
CA GLY A 82 -6.99 14.97 -11.76
C GLY A 82 -7.29 14.42 -13.16
N ASN A 83 -6.50 14.91 -14.13
CA ASN A 83 -6.66 14.64 -15.57
C ASN A 83 -5.50 13.81 -16.18
N THR A 84 -4.56 13.39 -15.34
CA THR A 84 -3.41 12.56 -15.73
C THR A 84 -3.40 11.31 -14.86
N TRP A 85 -2.85 10.22 -15.41
CA TRP A 85 -2.64 8.99 -14.64
C TRP A 85 -1.80 9.24 -13.39
N MET A 86 -0.83 10.15 -13.45
CA MET A 86 0.04 10.44 -12.32
C MET A 86 -0.75 11.07 -11.17
N ASN A 87 -1.56 12.10 -11.45
CA ASN A 87 -2.36 12.76 -10.40
C ASN A 87 -3.41 11.82 -9.82
N LYS A 88 -4.10 11.04 -10.67
CA LYS A 88 -5.05 10.03 -10.21
C LYS A 88 -4.37 8.91 -9.43
N GLY A 89 -3.16 8.52 -9.83
CA GLY A 89 -2.36 7.48 -9.18
C GLY A 89 -1.87 7.92 -7.80
N LEU A 90 -1.41 9.17 -7.66
CA LEU A 90 -1.03 9.74 -6.36
C LEU A 90 -2.23 9.84 -5.42
N PHE A 91 -3.38 10.34 -5.90
CA PHE A 91 -4.59 10.38 -5.09
C PHE A 91 -5.06 8.98 -4.69
N TRP A 92 -5.01 8.02 -5.63
CA TRP A 92 -5.36 6.64 -5.35
C TRP A 92 -4.41 6.00 -4.34
N GLY A 93 -3.10 6.24 -4.46
CA GLY A 93 -2.12 5.78 -3.49
C GLY A 93 -2.35 6.37 -2.10
N PHE A 94 -2.70 7.65 -2.01
CA PHE A 94 -3.13 8.26 -0.74
C PHE A 94 -4.40 7.59 -0.19
N THR A 95 -5.36 7.23 -1.05
CA THR A 95 -6.58 6.52 -0.66
C THR A 95 -6.26 5.12 -0.14
N ILE A 96 -5.38 4.38 -0.81
CA ILE A 96 -4.88 3.06 -0.35
C ILE A 96 -4.22 3.20 1.02
N TRP A 97 -3.36 4.20 1.20
CA TRP A 97 -2.70 4.46 2.48
C TRP A 97 -3.71 4.71 3.61
N LEU A 98 -4.76 5.51 3.36
CA LEU A 98 -5.83 5.73 4.35
C LEU A 98 -6.57 4.42 4.69
N MET A 99 -6.89 3.61 3.69
CA MET A 99 -7.53 2.30 3.91
C MET A 99 -6.62 1.38 4.73
N TYR A 100 -5.32 1.39 4.45
CA TYR A 100 -4.32 0.58 5.15
C TYR A 100 -4.19 1.01 6.62
N TRP A 101 -4.14 2.33 6.88
CA TRP A 101 -4.13 2.85 8.25
C TRP A 101 -5.36 2.42 9.05
N VAL A 102 -6.57 2.59 8.48
CA VAL A 102 -7.81 2.15 9.12
C VAL A 102 -7.78 0.63 9.36
N PHE A 103 -7.27 -0.14 8.42
CA PHE A 103 -7.19 -1.58 8.55
C PHE A 103 -6.20 -2.02 9.66
N GLN A 104 -5.01 -1.42 9.71
CA GLN A 104 -4.01 -1.72 10.73
C GLN A 104 -4.50 -1.33 12.13
N GLU A 105 -5.10 -0.16 12.27
CA GLU A 105 -5.51 0.35 13.59
C GLU A 105 -6.72 -0.43 14.14
N TRP A 106 -7.72 -0.70 13.30
CA TRP A 106 -9.01 -1.21 13.78
C TRP A 106 -9.17 -2.73 13.68
N PHE A 107 -8.42 -3.40 12.80
CA PHE A 107 -8.66 -4.82 12.49
C PHE A 107 -7.51 -5.74 12.79
N ILE A 108 -6.26 -5.32 12.55
CA ILE A 108 -5.12 -6.21 12.79
C ILE A 108 -4.43 -5.92 14.11
N TYR A 109 -4.08 -4.66 14.39
CA TYR A 109 -3.01 -4.44 15.34
C TYR A 109 -3.37 -3.63 16.60
N HIS A 110 -4.30 -2.66 16.59
CA HIS A 110 -4.39 -1.70 17.73
C HIS A 110 -2.99 -1.18 18.17
N THR A 111 -1.99 -1.19 17.28
CA THR A 111 -0.59 -0.93 17.63
C THR A 111 -0.21 0.52 17.37
N LEU A 112 -0.66 1.15 16.29
CA LEU A 112 -0.13 2.47 15.90
C LEU A 112 -0.51 3.57 16.89
N LEU A 113 -1.68 3.49 17.55
CA LEU A 113 -2.06 4.40 18.63
C LEU A 113 -1.39 4.09 19.98
N GLN A 114 -0.80 2.90 20.14
CA GLN A 114 -0.10 2.49 21.36
C GLN A 114 1.43 2.58 21.23
N GLU A 115 1.94 2.72 20.00
CA GLU A 115 3.33 3.01 19.73
C GLU A 115 3.68 4.49 19.99
N PRO A 116 4.95 4.80 20.28
CA PRO A 116 5.41 6.17 20.32
C PRO A 116 5.16 6.90 18.99
N ILE A 117 4.52 8.06 19.08
CA ILE A 117 4.05 8.86 17.93
C ILE A 117 5.12 9.03 16.85
N LEU A 118 6.37 9.26 17.24
CA LEU A 118 7.45 9.48 16.28
C LEU A 118 7.76 8.22 15.44
N LEU A 119 7.70 7.02 16.04
CA LEU A 119 7.88 5.76 15.32
C LEU A 119 6.68 5.50 14.40
N THR A 120 5.47 5.74 14.88
CA THR A 120 4.23 5.68 14.08
C THR A 120 4.31 6.58 12.86
N LEU A 121 4.78 7.82 13.00
CA LEU A 121 4.93 8.75 11.87
C LEU A 121 5.96 8.27 10.84
N VAL A 122 7.07 7.69 11.29
CA VAL A 122 8.09 7.13 10.39
C VAL A 122 7.52 5.95 9.61
N GLU A 123 6.85 5.02 10.28
CA GLU A 123 6.21 3.87 9.64
C GLU A 123 5.13 4.30 8.65
N LEU A 124 4.21 5.19 9.06
CA LEU A 124 3.15 5.71 8.19
C LEU A 124 3.70 6.43 6.97
N THR A 125 4.83 7.12 7.09
CA THR A 125 5.49 7.79 5.95
C THR A 125 6.04 6.77 4.97
N ILE A 126 6.69 5.69 5.45
CA ILE A 126 7.20 4.61 4.60
C ILE A 126 6.05 3.91 3.88
N LEU A 127 4.97 3.60 4.61
CA LEU A 127 3.76 2.99 4.05
C LEU A 127 3.13 3.88 2.97
N LEU A 128 3.08 5.20 3.19
CA LEU A 128 2.58 6.15 2.20
C LEU A 128 3.38 6.09 0.89
N LEU A 129 4.71 5.96 0.97
CA LEU A 129 5.56 5.81 -0.21
C LEU A 129 5.25 4.52 -0.98
N GLY A 130 5.07 3.39 -0.27
CA GLY A 130 4.63 2.14 -0.88
C GLY A 130 3.27 2.29 -1.57
N SER A 131 2.28 2.85 -0.87
CA SER A 131 0.94 3.07 -1.45
C SER A 131 0.96 4.01 -2.66
N PHE A 132 1.85 5.01 -2.70
CA PHE A 132 2.04 5.82 -3.91
C PHE A 132 2.60 5.02 -5.08
N ILE A 133 3.58 4.14 -4.85
CA ILE A 133 4.10 3.24 -5.88
C ILE A 133 2.97 2.37 -6.42
N GLU A 134 2.18 1.76 -5.54
CA GLU A 134 1.03 0.93 -5.91
C GLU A 134 0.02 1.74 -6.75
N GLY A 135 -0.43 2.88 -6.24
CA GLY A 135 -1.41 3.73 -6.91
C GLY A 135 -0.96 4.26 -8.27
N LEU A 136 0.32 4.63 -8.40
CA LEU A 136 0.91 5.06 -9.67
C LEU A 136 0.95 3.92 -10.69
N ILE A 137 1.34 2.71 -10.30
CA ILE A 137 1.38 1.55 -11.19
C ILE A 137 -0.03 1.19 -11.66
N ILE A 138 -0.98 1.08 -10.73
CA ILE A 138 -2.39 0.79 -11.04
C ILE A 138 -2.93 1.79 -12.05
N SER A 139 -2.80 3.08 -11.74
CA SER A 139 -3.30 4.16 -12.59
C SER A 139 -2.60 4.18 -13.95
N LYS A 140 -1.29 3.94 -14.02
CA LYS A 140 -0.55 3.85 -15.28
C LYS A 140 -1.11 2.78 -16.21
N PHE A 141 -1.52 1.63 -15.67
CA PHE A 141 -2.09 0.55 -16.49
C PHE A 141 -3.58 0.74 -16.78
N LEU A 142 -4.34 1.31 -15.86
CA LEU A 142 -5.81 1.28 -15.91
C LEU A 142 -6.47 2.64 -16.23
N TYR A 143 -5.72 3.73 -16.29
CA TYR A 143 -6.27 5.05 -16.55
C TYR A 143 -6.98 5.15 -17.92
N GLU A 144 -8.21 5.64 -17.87
CA GLU A 144 -9.01 5.99 -19.04
C GLU A 144 -9.26 7.51 -19.09
N ARG A 145 -8.94 8.14 -20.22
CA ARG A 145 -9.26 9.55 -20.48
C ARG A 145 -10.63 9.64 -21.14
N ASN A 146 -11.61 10.23 -20.46
CA ASN A 146 -12.98 10.41 -20.97
C ASN A 146 -13.69 9.10 -21.40
N GLY A 147 -13.40 7.97 -20.75
CA GLY A 147 -13.96 6.67 -21.11
C GLY A 147 -13.31 5.99 -22.32
N VAL A 148 -12.24 6.59 -22.86
CA VAL A 148 -11.33 5.96 -23.82
C VAL A 148 -10.02 5.70 -23.11
N GLN A 149 -9.51 4.47 -23.20
CA GLN A 149 -8.24 4.13 -22.58
C GLN A 149 -7.14 5.07 -23.11
N ALA A 150 -6.46 5.77 -22.20
CA ALA A 150 -5.45 6.73 -22.61
C ALA A 150 -4.27 5.93 -23.19
N VAL A 151 -4.10 6.00 -24.50
CA VAL A 151 -2.91 5.46 -25.16
C VAL A 151 -1.76 6.40 -24.80
N PHE A 152 -0.82 5.90 -24.00
CA PHE A 152 0.45 6.55 -23.75
C PHE A 152 1.38 6.36 -24.94
#